data_AF-A0A1I2HRJ1-F1
#
_entry.id   AF-A0A1I2HRJ1-F1
#
_cell.length_a   1.000
_cell.length_b   1.000
_cell.length_c   1.000
_cell.angle_alpha   90.00
_cell.angle_beta   90.00
_cell.angle_gamma   90.00
#
_symmetry.space_group_name_H-M   'P 1'
#
loop_
_entity.id
_entity.type
_entity.pdbx_description
1 polymer ?
#
loop_
_entity_poly.entity_id
_entity_poly.type
_entity_poly.pdbx_seq_one_letter_code
_entity_poly.pdbx_strand_id
1 'polypeptide(L)' 'METRTIATKFVRQDVPELATLQNAKVYLLREKLNKGDKLNRAEKNWLAEAVNRNAYFKRAVPLMGYRFGF' A
#
# COMPACT_ATOMS: atom_id res chain seq x y z
N MET A 1 19.62 -2.62 -9.07
CA MET A 1 18.46 -3.40 -8.58
C MET A 1 17.65 -2.47 -7.69
N GLU A 2 16.49 -2.00 -8.14
CA GLU A 2 15.69 -1.10 -7.31
C GLU A 2 15.05 -1.89 -6.17
N THR A 3 15.51 -1.65 -4.94
CA THR A 3 14.85 -2.11 -3.72
C THR A 3 13.52 -1.37 -3.60
N ARG A 4 12.48 -1.85 -4.29
CA ARG A 4 11.15 -1.24 -4.27
C ARG A 4 10.53 -1.47 -2.88
N THR A 5 10.66 -0.48 -2.02
CA THR A 5 10.07 -0.46 -0.68
C THR A 5 8.55 -0.69 -0.79
N ILE A 6 8.04 -1.66 -0.02
CA ILE A 6 6.61 -2.02 0.01
C ILE A 6 5.80 -0.91 0.68
N ALA A 7 6.25 -0.44 1.84
CA ALA A 7 5.61 0.67 2.54
C ALA A 7 6.60 1.47 3.37
N THR A 8 6.25 2.71 3.68
CA THR A 8 7.03 3.60 4.54
C THR A 8 6.25 3.90 5.82
N LYS A 9 6.84 3.67 6.99
CA LYS A 9 6.25 4.10 8.27
C LYS A 9 6.19 5.62 8.30
N PHE A 10 5.00 6.19 8.52
CA PHE A 10 4.82 7.66 8.58
C PHE A 10 4.41 8.17 9.97
N VAL A 11 4.07 7.25 10.87
CA VAL A 11 3.62 7.53 12.24
C VAL A 11 4.81 7.39 13.20
N ARG A 12 4.84 8.18 14.27
CA ARG A 12 5.94 8.16 15.27
C ARG A 12 5.80 7.00 16.27
N GLN A 13 4.57 6.62 16.56
CA GLN A 13 4.21 5.57 17.50
C GLN A 13 4.70 4.18 17.05
N ASP A 14 4.77 3.26 18.00
CA ASP A 14 5.00 1.85 17.69
C ASP A 14 3.85 1.29 16.87
N VAL A 15 4.20 0.60 15.80
CA VAL A 15 3.25 0.00 14.86
C VAL A 15 3.65 -1.46 14.66
N PRO A 16 2.68 -2.35 14.37
CA PRO A 16 2.95 -3.75 14.10
C PRO A 16 3.93 -3.90 12.94
N GLU A 17 4.69 -5.00 12.93
CA GLU A 17 5.62 -5.27 11.83
C GLU A 17 4.92 -5.35 10.48
N LEU A 18 5.60 -4.90 9.42
CA LEU A 18 5.03 -4.88 8.07
C LEU A 18 4.56 -6.26 7.59
N ALA A 19 5.22 -7.34 8.04
CA ALA A 19 4.84 -8.72 7.75
C ALA A 19 3.44 -9.09 8.26
N THR A 20 2.95 -8.45 9.33
CA THR A 20 1.59 -8.67 9.84
C THR A 20 0.51 -8.18 8.85
N LEU A 21 0.88 -7.24 7.96
CA LEU A 21 0.01 -6.67 6.95
C LEU A 21 0.05 -7.42 5.62
N GLN A 22 0.78 -8.54 5.52
CA GLN A 22 0.93 -9.29 4.26
C GLN A 22 -0.39 -9.75 3.65
N ASN A 23 -1.40 -10.00 4.49
CA ASN A 23 -2.73 -10.43 4.09
C ASN A 23 -3.64 -9.24 3.69
N ALA A 24 -3.20 -8.00 3.92
CA ALA A 24 -3.98 -6.83 3.56
C ALA A 24 -3.98 -6.61 2.05
N LYS A 25 -5.13 -6.21 1.51
CA LYS A 25 -5.29 -5.98 0.06
C LYS A 25 -4.26 -5.00 -0.49
N VAL A 26 -3.99 -3.89 0.19
CA VAL A 26 -2.98 -2.90 -0.24
C VAL A 26 -1.57 -3.48 -0.35
N TYR A 27 -1.21 -4.37 0.56
CA TYR A 27 0.10 -5.04 0.58
C TYR A 27 0.22 -5.96 -0.63
N LEU A 28 -0.78 -6.81 -0.85
CA LEU A 28 -0.81 -7.73 -1.98
C LEU A 28 -0.73 -6.99 -3.33
N LEU A 29 -1.45 -5.88 -3.48
CA LEU A 29 -1.39 -5.07 -4.71
C LEU A 29 -0.01 -4.44 -4.91
N ARG A 30 0.63 -3.96 -3.83
CA ARG A 30 1.97 -3.40 -3.92
C ARG A 30 3.02 -4.46 -4.25
N GLU A 31 2.91 -5.64 -3.64
CA GLU A 31 3.79 -6.78 -3.92
C GLU A 31 3.65 -7.23 -5.38
N LYS A 32 2.41 -7.31 -5.89
CA LYS A 32 2.10 -7.61 -7.30
C LYS A 32 2.78 -6.61 -8.25
N LEU A 33 2.67 -5.31 -7.97
CA LEU A 33 3.37 -4.29 -8.76
C LEU A 33 4.90 -4.39 -8.65
N ASN A 34 5.42 -4.74 -7.47
CA ASN A 34 6.86 -4.95 -7.28
C ASN A 34 7.37 -6.12 -8.12
N LYS A 35 6.59 -7.19 -8.26
CA LYS A 35 6.85 -8.33 -9.14
C LYS A 35 6.74 -7.99 -10.64
N GLY A 36 6.20 -6.81 -10.97
CA GLY A 36 6.01 -6.36 -12.36
C GLY A 36 4.67 -6.78 -12.97
N ASP A 37 3.78 -7.38 -12.18
CA ASP A 37 2.47 -7.80 -12.62
C ASP A 37 1.53 -6.61 -12.83
N LYS A 38 0.56 -6.78 -13.74
CA LYS A 38 -0.45 -5.76 -14.02
C LYS A 38 -1.65 -5.88 -13.09
N LEU A 39 -2.15 -4.74 -12.64
CA LEU A 39 -3.42 -4.67 -11.91
C LEU A 39 -4.61 -4.85 -12.86
N ASN A 40 -5.59 -5.65 -12.44
CA ASN A 40 -6.86 -5.78 -13.14
C ASN A 40 -7.79 -4.57 -12.86
N ARG A 41 -8.92 -4.48 -13.55
CA ARG A 41 -9.85 -3.35 -13.41
C ARG A 41 -10.42 -3.22 -11.99
N ALA A 42 -10.78 -4.33 -11.35
CA ALA A 42 -11.35 -4.32 -10.00
C ALA A 42 -10.31 -3.86 -8.95
N GLU A 43 -9.06 -4.26 -9.10
CA GLU A 43 -7.94 -3.84 -8.26
C GLU A 43 -7.68 -2.33 -8.43
N LYS A 44 -7.69 -1.84 -9.67
CA LYS A 44 -7.55 -0.39 -9.96
C LYS A 44 -8.70 0.43 -9.38
N ASN A 45 -9.94 -0.03 -9.53
CA ASN A 45 -11.10 0.65 -8.97
C ASN A 45 -11.01 0.71 -7.44
N TRP A 46 -10.67 -0.41 -6.81
CA TRP A 46 -10.47 -0.46 -5.37
C TRP A 46 -9.35 0.47 -4.91
N LEU A 47 -8.23 0.52 -5.65
CA LEU A 47 -7.11 1.41 -5.34
C LEU A 47 -7.53 2.88 -5.44
N ALA A 48 -8.24 3.26 -6.50
CA ALA A 48 -8.74 4.62 -6.67
C ALA A 48 -9.67 5.03 -5.52
N GLU A 49 -10.58 4.13 -5.13
CA GLU A 49 -11.48 4.37 -3.99
C GLU A 49 -10.69 4.50 -2.68
N ALA A 50 -9.73 3.62 -2.40
CA ALA A 50 -8.91 3.65 -1.19
C ALA A 50 -8.03 4.91 -1.11
N VAL A 51 -7.50 5.38 -2.25
CA VAL A 51 -6.75 6.63 -2.33
C VAL A 51 -7.66 7.84 -2.10
N ASN A 52 -8.87 7.85 -2.67
CA ASN A 52 -9.79 8.99 -2.54
C ASN A 52 -10.50 9.04 -1.18
N ARG A 53 -10.71 7.90 -0.53
CA ARG A 53 -11.44 7.80 0.76
C ARG A 53 -10.56 8.09 1.98
N ASN A 54 -9.25 8.20 1.82
CA ASN A 54 -8.35 8.47 2.94
C ASN A 54 -8.06 9.98 3.08
N ALA A 55 -7.84 10.43 4.32
CA ALA A 55 -7.59 11.84 4.62
C ALA A 55 -6.10 12.25 4.57
N TYR A 56 -5.18 11.30 4.37
CA TYR A 56 -3.75 11.51 4.61
C TYR A 56 -2.97 11.78 3.32
N PHE A 57 -3.27 11.09 2.22
CA PHE A 57 -2.43 11.09 1.03
C PHE A 57 -3.25 11.08 -0.27
N LYS A 58 -2.81 11.88 -1.25
CA LYS A 58 -3.42 11.95 -2.59
C LYS A 58 -2.94 10.87 -3.58
N ARG A 59 -1.88 10.14 -3.24
CA ARG A 59 -1.20 9.16 -4.13
C ARG A 59 -0.72 7.91 -3.36
N ALA A 60 -1.32 7.64 -2.21
CA ALA A 60 -0.93 6.52 -1.38
C ALA A 60 -2.11 6.07 -0.54
N VAL A 61 -2.07 4.81 -0.11
CA VAL A 61 -3.06 4.24 0.80
C VAL A 61 -2.40 4.06 2.16
N PRO A 62 -2.90 4.71 3.23
CA PRO A 62 -2.43 4.48 4.58
C PRO A 62 -3.06 3.21 5.17
N LEU A 63 -2.27 2.40 5.88
CA LEU A 63 -2.76 1.26 6.65
C LEU A 63 -1.88 1.03 7.88
N MET A 64 -2.48 1.02 9.07
CA MET A 64 -1.80 0.75 10.35
C MET A 64 -0.50 1.55 10.56
N GLY A 65 -0.50 2.83 10.16
CA GLY A 65 0.66 3.73 10.28
C GLY A 65 1.75 3.58 9.21
N TYR A 66 1.50 2.74 8.20
CA TYR A 66 2.30 2.61 6.99
C TYR A 66 1.65 3.31 5.81
N ARG A 67 2.48 3.89 4.94
CA ARG A 67 2.11 4.52 3.68
C ARG A 67 2.51 3.59 2.53
N PHE A 68 1.54 3.08 1.79
CA PHE A 68 1.75 2.31 0.57
C PHE A 68 1.67 3.23 -0.64
N GLY A 69 2.81 3.45 -1.30
CA GLY A 69 2.91 4.29 -2.50
C GLY A 69 2.56 3.53 -3.78
N PHE A 70 1.78 4.17 -4.66
CA PHE A 70 1.36 3.65 -5.96
C PHE A 70 1.62 4.65 -7.07
#